data_AF-Q8FQV7-F1
#
_entry.id   AF-Q8FQV7-F1
#
_cell.length_a   1.000
_cell.length_b   1.000
_cell.length_c   1.000
_cell.angle_alpha   90.00
_cell.angle_beta   90.00
_cell.angle_gamma   90.00
#
_symmetry.space_group_name_H-M   'P 1'
#
loop_
_entity.id
_entity.type
_entity.pdbx_description
1 polymer ?
#
loop_
_entity_poly.entity_id
_entity_poly.type
_entity_poly.pdbx_seq_one_letter_code
_entity_poly.pdbx_strand_id
1 'polypeptide(L)' 'MGKSMTKVRKRLKSGKVKKKCCKDNPRCSSCPTVAHRLRKAGALELDDAALRTALKHARRW' A
#
# COMPACT_ATOMS: atom_id res chain seq x y z
N MET A 1 -2.81 -7.74 -14.21
CA MET A 1 -2.55 -6.27 -14.24
C MET A 1 -1.95 -5.80 -12.91
N GLY A 2 -0.62 -5.67 -12.82
CA GLY A 2 0.04 -5.14 -11.62
C GLY A 2 -0.19 -3.64 -11.49
N LYS A 3 -0.52 -3.15 -10.28
CA LYS A 3 -0.63 -1.70 -10.03
C LYS A 3 0.73 -1.06 -10.33
N SER A 4 0.74 0.01 -11.12
CA SER A 4 1.96 0.83 -11.29
C SER A 4 2.41 1.32 -9.92
N MET A 5 3.66 1.03 -9.56
CA MET A 5 4.26 1.40 -8.27
C MET A 5 4.25 2.92 -8.06
N THR A 6 4.38 3.69 -9.15
CA THR A 6 4.17 5.14 -9.17
C THR A 6 2.81 5.56 -8.61
N LYS A 7 1.73 4.82 -8.93
CA LYS A 7 0.38 5.07 -8.41
C LYS A 7 0.27 4.76 -6.92
N VAL A 8 1.00 3.75 -6.45
CA VAL A 8 1.08 3.38 -5.02
C VAL A 8 1.82 4.46 -4.25
N ARG A 9 3.01 4.88 -4.72
CA ARG A 9 3.77 6.00 -4.14
C ARG A 9 2.95 7.29 -4.11
N LYS A 10 2.30 7.66 -5.23
CA LYS A 10 1.46 8.87 -5.31
C LYS A 10 0.30 8.84 -4.31
N ARG A 11 -0.37 7.70 -4.12
CA ARG A 11 -1.42 7.56 -3.08
C ARG A 11 -0.86 7.65 -1.68
N LEU A 12 0.28 7.01 -1.43
CA LEU A 12 0.91 6.99 -0.12
C LEU A 12 1.32 8.41 0.30
N LYS A 13 1.92 9.18 -0.63
CA LYS A 13 2.25 10.61 -0.48
C LYS A 13 0.99 11.46 -0.29
N SER A 14 -0.02 11.26 -1.12
CA SER A 14 -1.27 12.03 -1.06
C SER A 14 -2.12 11.72 0.19
N GLY A 15 -1.87 10.61 0.89
CA GLY A 15 -2.67 10.18 2.03
C GLY A 15 -4.12 9.79 1.71
N LYS A 16 -4.50 9.72 0.42
CA LYS A 16 -5.85 9.35 -0.03
C LYS A 16 -6.10 7.85 0.17
N VAL A 17 -6.66 7.52 1.34
CA VAL A 17 -7.08 6.18 1.76
C VAL A 17 -8.59 6.15 2.05
N LYS A 18 -9.18 4.96 2.07
CA LYS A 18 -10.58 4.80 2.50
C LYS A 18 -10.72 5.20 3.98
N LYS A 19 -11.89 5.69 4.38
CA LYS A 19 -12.22 6.04 5.77
C LYS A 19 -12.20 4.82 6.71
N LYS A 20 -12.60 3.65 6.22
CA LYS A 20 -12.66 2.39 6.99
C LYS A 20 -11.85 1.28 6.32
N CYS A 21 -11.29 0.39 7.14
CA CYS A 21 -10.65 -0.84 6.68
C CYS A 21 -11.65 -1.70 5.91
N CYS A 22 -11.25 -2.24 4.76
CA CYS A 22 -12.12 -3.04 3.93
C CYS A 22 -12.33 -4.47 4.45
N LYS A 23 -11.51 -4.92 5.40
CA LYS A 23 -11.52 -6.29 5.99
C LYS A 23 -11.39 -7.45 4.99
N ASP A 24 -11.25 -7.20 3.69
CA ASP A 24 -10.98 -8.22 2.66
C ASP A 24 -9.62 -8.92 2.84
N ASN A 25 -9.51 -10.14 2.29
CA ASN A 25 -8.25 -10.85 2.11
C ASN A 25 -8.05 -11.28 0.64
N PRO A 26 -7.10 -10.67 -0.11
CA PRO A 26 -6.17 -9.63 0.30
C PRO A 26 -6.81 -8.24 0.37
N ARG A 27 -6.43 -7.44 1.38
CA ARG A 27 -6.92 -6.05 1.54
C ARG A 27 -6.71 -5.22 0.28
N CYS A 28 -7.59 -4.27 0.02
CA CYS A 28 -7.45 -3.35 -1.11
C CYS A 28 -6.28 -2.36 -0.91
N SER A 29 -5.71 -1.84 -2.00
CA SER A 29 -4.52 -0.94 -1.94
C SER A 29 -4.82 0.47 -1.43
N SER A 30 -6.08 0.84 -1.28
CA SER A 30 -6.51 2.10 -0.64
C SER A 30 -6.95 1.88 0.81
N CYS A 31 -6.79 0.68 1.36
CA CYS A 31 -7.16 0.40 2.73
C CYS A 31 -6.27 1.21 3.70
N PRO A 32 -6.85 1.89 4.71
CA PRO A 32 -6.08 2.69 5.66
C PRO A 32 -5.01 1.84 6.38
N THR A 33 -5.31 0.59 6.71
CA THR A 33 -4.33 -0.35 7.29
C THR A 33 -3.17 -0.65 6.35
N VAL A 34 -3.43 -0.83 5.05
CA VAL A 34 -2.38 -1.09 4.05
C VAL A 34 -1.47 0.13 3.93
N ALA A 35 -2.04 1.33 3.87
CA ALA A 35 -1.25 2.56 3.82
C ALA A 35 -0.43 2.79 5.09
N HIS A 36 -1.00 2.52 6.27
CA HIS A 36 -0.25 2.60 7.53
C HIS A 36 0.94 1.62 7.56
N ARG A 37 0.73 0.36 7.15
CA ARG A 37 1.81 -0.64 7.05
C ARG A 37 2.89 -0.24 6.05
N LEU A 38 2.50 0.29 4.89
CA LEU A 38 3.44 0.79 3.88
C LEU A 38 4.26 1.97 4.40
N ARG A 39 3.64 2.92 5.13
CA ARG A 39 4.36 4.04 5.76
C ARG A 39 5.36 3.55 6.79
N LYS A 40 4.97 2.61 7.65
CA LYS A 40 5.86 1.99 8.64
C LYS A 40 7.04 1.26 7.99
N ALA A 41 6.82 0.66 6.82
CA ALA A 41 7.85 -0.02 6.05
C ALA A 41 8.74 0.92 5.20
N GLY A 42 8.60 2.24 5.31
CA GLY A 42 9.42 3.18 4.53
C GLY A 42 9.15 3.11 3.02
N ALA A 43 7.95 2.71 2.59
CA ALA A 43 7.61 2.42 1.19
C ALA A 43 7.79 3.59 0.20
N LEU A 44 8.06 4.81 0.66
CA LEU A 44 8.40 5.95 -0.19
C LEU A 44 9.86 5.94 -0.64
N GLU A 45 10.75 5.36 0.17
CA GLU A 45 12.20 5.27 -0.05
C GLU A 45 12.61 3.93 -0.68
N LEU A 46 11.70 2.95 -0.72
CA LEU A 46 11.95 1.64 -1.32
C LEU A 46 11.96 1.70 -2.84
N ASP A 47 12.83 0.88 -3.46
CA ASP A 47 12.81 0.59 -4.89
C ASP A 47 11.50 -0.09 -5.31
N ASP A 48 11.23 -0.16 -6.61
CA ASP A 48 9.96 -0.66 -7.14
C ASP A 48 9.73 -2.16 -6.87
N ALA A 49 10.80 -2.96 -6.76
CA ALA A 49 10.70 -4.37 -6.43
C ALA A 49 10.41 -4.56 -4.92
N ALA A 50 11.13 -3.85 -4.05
CA ALA A 50 10.88 -3.85 -2.62
C ALA A 50 9.48 -3.30 -2.29
N LEU A 51 9.03 -2.24 -2.98
CA LEU A 51 7.68 -1.68 -2.82
C LEU A 51 6.60 -2.69 -3.23
N ARG A 52 6.82 -3.46 -4.30
CA ARG A 52 5.88 -4.53 -4.71
C ARG A 52 5.77 -5.61 -3.62
N THR A 53 6.89 -6.01 -3.03
CA THR A 53 6.93 -6.98 -1.93
C THR A 53 6.23 -6.41 -0.69
N ALA A 54 6.60 -5.20 -0.26
CA ALA A 54 5.98 -4.50 0.85
C ALA A 54 4.45 -4.35 0.66
N LEU A 55 3.98 -4.07 -0.56
CA LEU A 55 2.55 -4.02 -0.88
C LEU A 55 1.85 -5.37 -0.73
N LYS A 56 2.48 -6.47 -1.17
CA LYS A 56 1.93 -7.82 -0.97
C LYS A 56 1.79 -8.14 0.53
N HIS A 57 2.86 -7.90 1.31
CA HIS A 57 2.83 -8.10 2.77
C HIS A 57 1.80 -7.20 3.46
N ALA A 58 1.75 -5.92 3.11
CA ALA A 58 0.81 -4.98 3.70
C ALA A 58 -0.66 -5.38 3.45
N ARG A 59 -0.94 -5.99 2.29
CA ARG A 59 -2.29 -6.46 1.90
C ARG A 59 -2.70 -7.80 2.52
N ARG A 60 -1.76 -8.59 3.02
CA ARG A 60 -2.04 -9.89 3.63
C ARG A 60 -2.68 -9.72 5.02
N TRP A 61 -3.80 -10.40 5.26
CA TRP A 61 -4.29 -10.76 6.60
C TRP A 61 -4.37 -12.27 6.67
#